data_AF-A0A1I5LAA8-F1
#
_entry.id   AF-A0A1I5LAA8-F1
#
_cell.length_a   1.000
_cell.length_b   1.000
_cell.length_c   1.000
_cell.angle_alpha   90.00
_cell.angle_beta   90.00
_cell.angle_gamma   90.00
#
_symmetry.space_group_name_H-M   'P 1'
#
loop_
_entity.id
_entity.type
_entity.pdbx_description
1 polymer ?
#
loop_
_entity_poly.entity_id
_entity_poly.type
_entity_poly.pdbx_seq_one_letter_code
_entity_poly.pdbx_strand_id
1 'polypeptide(L)'
;MTRKAWDKGGKTRHQQGYGTAWDKLRKVILERDKHLCQECKRRGRVRAGNQCDHITPKAKGGTDDPSNLEILCKPCHLEKNLRDKGHRIKPTFGVDGWPIEE
;
A
#
# COMPACT_ATOMS: atom_id res chain seq x y z
N MET A 1 4.76 -34.74 3.19
CA MET A 1 4.34 -33.51 3.91
C MET A 1 4.02 -32.43 2.89
N THR A 2 2.74 -32.05 2.76
CA THR A 2 2.29 -31.04 1.80
C THR A 2 2.62 -29.64 2.33
N ARG A 3 3.38 -28.85 1.54
CA ARG A 3 3.70 -27.45 1.87
C ARG A 3 2.40 -26.64 1.98
N LYS A 4 2.29 -25.84 3.04
CA LYS A 4 1.11 -24.98 3.29
C LYS A 4 1.10 -23.82 2.29
N ALA A 5 -0.07 -23.34 1.88
CA ALA A 5 -0.22 -22.31 0.85
C ALA A 5 0.45 -20.96 1.20
N TRP A 6 0.71 -20.68 2.48
CA TRP A 6 1.44 -19.51 2.95
C TRP A 6 2.93 -19.77 3.21
N ASP A 7 3.40 -20.99 3.01
CA ASP A 7 4.80 -21.34 3.14
C ASP A 7 5.57 -20.77 1.96
N LYS A 8 6.29 -19.67 2.21
CA LYS A 8 7.09 -18.97 1.20
C LYS A 8 8.39 -19.70 0.84
N GLY A 9 8.57 -20.95 1.28
CA GLY A 9 9.67 -21.83 0.87
C GLY A 9 11.05 -21.29 1.23
N GLY A 10 11.16 -20.55 2.34
CA GLY A 10 12.44 -20.01 2.83
C GLY A 10 13.05 -18.88 2.00
N LYS A 11 12.37 -18.34 0.98
CA LYS A 11 12.91 -17.26 0.14
C LYS A 11 13.05 -15.98 0.96
N THR A 12 14.24 -15.38 0.96
CA THR A 12 14.48 -14.08 1.61
C THR A 12 13.66 -12.95 0.94
N ARG A 13 13.45 -11.82 1.62
CA ARG A 13 12.75 -10.65 1.05
C ARG A 13 13.33 -10.21 -0.30
N HIS A 14 14.65 -10.37 -0.48
CA HIS A 14 15.36 -10.13 -1.74
C HIS A 14 14.97 -11.12 -2.84
N GLN A 15 14.86 -12.41 -2.54
CA GLN A 15 14.43 -13.45 -3.49
C GLN A 15 12.93 -13.39 -3.83
N GLN A 16 12.15 -12.59 -3.12
CA GLN A 16 10.71 -12.35 -3.37
C GLN A 16 10.45 -11.13 -4.26
N GLY A 17 11.48 -10.49 -4.82
CA GLY A 17 11.35 -9.33 -5.72
C GLY A 17 11.42 -7.96 -5.03
N TYR A 18 11.75 -7.91 -3.74
CA TYR A 18 11.96 -6.67 -2.97
C TYR A 18 13.42 -6.54 -2.54
N GLY A 19 14.33 -6.57 -3.51
CA GLY A 19 15.76 -6.37 -3.29
C GLY A 19 16.17 -4.90 -3.21
N THR A 20 17.47 -4.65 -3.18
CA THR A 20 18.08 -3.30 -3.16
C THR A 20 17.52 -2.32 -4.21
N ALA A 21 17.12 -2.82 -5.38
CA ALA A 21 16.49 -2.03 -6.44
C ALA A 21 15.16 -1.41 -5.99
N TRP A 22 14.33 -2.16 -5.25
CA TRP A 22 13.07 -1.66 -4.70
C TRP A 22 13.31 -0.59 -3.64
N ASP A 23 14.30 -0.78 -2.77
CA ASP A 23 14.61 0.21 -1.73
C ASP A 23 15.11 1.53 -2.33
N LYS A 24 15.89 1.47 -3.43
CA LYS A 24 16.29 2.67 -4.19
C LYS A 24 15.08 3.34 -4.85
N LEU A 25 14.25 2.56 -5.54
CA LEU A 25 13.05 3.06 -6.21
C LEU A 25 12.09 3.72 -5.21
N ARG A 26 11.84 3.07 -4.07
CA ARG A 26 11.00 3.61 -3.00
C ARG A 26 11.47 4.97 -2.51
N LYS A 27 12.78 5.18 -2.36
CA LYS A 27 13.34 6.49 -1.99
C LYS A 27 13.03 7.54 -3.06
N VAL A 28 13.24 7.22 -4.33
CA VAL A 28 12.91 8.13 -5.44
C VAL A 28 11.44 8.52 -5.43
N ILE A 29 10.53 7.56 -5.23
CA ILE A 29 9.09 7.81 -5.17
C ILE A 29 8.71 8.65 -3.94
N LEU A 30 9.33 8.41 -2.78
CA LEU A 30 9.12 9.22 -1.58
C LEU A 30 9.50 10.69 -1.79
N GLU A 31 10.67 10.94 -2.37
CA GLU A 31 11.15 12.29 -2.66
C GLU A 31 10.27 12.98 -3.72
N ARG A 32 9.91 12.27 -4.80
CA ARG A 32 8.99 12.75 -5.85
C ARG A 32 7.66 13.20 -5.26
N ASP A 33 7.09 12.39 -4.37
CA ASP A 33 5.79 12.62 -3.76
C ASP A 33 5.88 13.53 -2.52
N LYS A 34 7.08 14.03 -2.19
CA LYS A 34 7.38 14.90 -1.04
C LYS A 34 6.92 14.32 0.29
N HIS A 35 6.97 13.00 0.43
CA HIS A 35 6.43 12.27 1.60
C HIS A 35 4.94 12.57 1.88
N LEU A 36 4.18 12.95 0.86
CA LEU A 36 2.74 13.21 0.96
C LEU A 36 1.92 12.09 0.33
N CYS A 37 0.78 11.81 0.94
CA CYS A 37 -0.20 10.86 0.41
C CYS A 37 -0.84 11.42 -0.87
N GLN A 38 -0.62 10.75 -2.00
CA GLN A 38 -1.17 11.15 -3.30
C GLN A 38 -2.69 11.01 -3.36
N GLU A 39 -3.26 10.01 -2.68
CA GLU A 39 -4.71 9.85 -2.59
C GLU A 39 -5.36 10.97 -1.76
N CYS A 40 -4.78 11.34 -0.62
CA CYS A 40 -5.28 12.49 0.15
C CYS A 40 -5.19 13.77 -0.68
N LYS A 41 -4.08 13.96 -1.42
CA LYS A 41 -3.88 15.11 -2.30
C LYS A 41 -4.95 15.19 -3.39
N ARG A 42 -5.30 14.06 -4.03
CA ARG A 42 -6.42 13.97 -4.99
C ARG A 42 -7.77 14.34 -4.35
N ARG A 43 -7.96 14.02 -3.06
CA ARG A 43 -9.13 14.41 -2.26
C ARG A 43 -9.06 15.83 -1.68
N GLY A 44 -8.07 16.65 -2.07
CA GLY A 44 -7.89 18.01 -1.57
C GLY A 44 -7.37 18.12 -0.12
N ARG A 45 -6.80 17.04 0.43
CA ARG A 45 -6.27 16.97 1.80
C ARG A 45 -4.75 16.78 1.79
N VAL A 46 -4.05 17.36 2.76
CA VAL A 46 -2.61 17.15 2.93
C VAL A 46 -2.40 16.20 4.11
N ARG A 47 -1.80 15.04 3.86
CA ARG A 47 -1.45 14.05 4.89
C ARG A 47 -0.11 13.44 4.57
N ALA A 48 0.74 13.28 5.58
CA ALA A 48 2.02 12.57 5.42
C ALA A 48 1.78 11.11 5.01
N GLY A 49 2.59 10.63 4.08
CA GLY A 49 2.56 9.26 3.58
C GLY A 49 3.94 8.63 3.61
N ASN A 50 3.98 7.32 3.83
CA ASN A 50 5.23 6.55 3.86
C ASN A 50 5.10 5.18 3.17
N GLN A 51 3.90 4.82 2.73
CA GLN A 51 3.66 3.54 2.08
C GLN A 51 3.75 3.73 0.57
N CYS A 52 4.76 3.11 -0.05
CA CYS A 52 4.87 3.06 -1.50
C CYS A 52 4.03 1.87 -1.99
N ASP A 53 3.00 2.15 -2.78
CA ASP A 53 2.07 1.13 -3.26
C ASP A 53 1.89 1.23 -4.78
N HIS A 54 1.55 0.10 -5.40
CA HIS A 54 1.27 0.05 -6.83
C HIS A 54 -0.15 0.55 -7.13
N ILE A 55 -0.32 1.54 -8.01
CA ILE A 55 -1.63 2.04 -8.45
C ILE A 55 -2.47 0.88 -9.01
N THR A 56 -1.91 0.17 -9.98
CA THR A 56 -2.40 -1.13 -10.43
C THR A 56 -1.64 -2.24 -9.70
N PRO A 57 -2.30 -3.11 -8.91
CA PRO A 57 -1.62 -4.19 -8.20
C PRO A 57 -0.89 -5.16 -9.13
N LYS A 58 0.24 -5.72 -8.69
CA LYS A 58 0.97 -6.77 -9.43
C LYS A 58 0.10 -7.96 -9.83
N ALA A 59 -0.82 -8.36 -8.95
CA ALA A 59 -1.79 -9.44 -9.22
C ALA A 59 -2.73 -9.14 -10.40
N LYS A 60 -2.88 -7.86 -10.78
CA LYS A 60 -3.68 -7.39 -11.92
C LYS A 60 -2.81 -6.90 -13.09
N GLY A 61 -1.52 -7.28 -13.12
CA GLY A 61 -0.59 -6.92 -14.20
C GLY A 61 0.18 -5.61 -13.99
N GLY A 62 0.13 -5.02 -12.80
CA GLY A 62 0.92 -3.82 -12.49
C GLY A 62 2.43 -4.07 -12.46
N THR A 63 3.20 -3.07 -12.88
CA THR A 63 4.67 -3.10 -12.93
C THR A 63 5.30 -2.29 -11.79
N ASP A 64 6.60 -2.46 -11.57
CA ASP A 64 7.41 -1.60 -10.68
C ASP A 64 7.85 -0.29 -11.36
N ASP A 65 7.16 0.13 -12.43
CA ASP A 65 7.46 1.40 -13.08
C ASP A 65 7.14 2.57 -12.13
N PRO A 66 7.99 3.60 -12.02
CA PRO A 66 7.71 4.78 -11.21
C PRO A 66 6.33 5.41 -11.46
N SER A 67 5.81 5.35 -12.69
CA SER A 67 4.47 5.84 -13.05
C SER A 67 3.33 5.03 -12.43
N ASN A 68 3.56 3.75 -12.11
CA ASN A 68 2.60 2.88 -11.43
C ASN A 68 2.78 2.87 -9.90
N LEU A 69 3.66 3.71 -9.35
CA LEU A 69 3.92 3.79 -7.91
C LEU A 69 3.45 5.11 -7.33
N GLU A 70 2.90 5.07 -6.13
CA GLU A 70 2.50 6.27 -5.37
C GLU A 70 2.73 6.11 -3.86
N ILE A 71 2.97 7.23 -3.19
CA ILE A 71 3.00 7.29 -1.74
C ILE A 71 1.59 7.47 -1.17
N LEU A 72 1.25 6.62 -0.21
CA LEU A 72 -0.01 6.65 0.54
C LEU A 72 0.25 6.78 2.05
N CYS A 73 -0.72 7.39 2.74
CA CYS A 73 -0.83 7.31 4.19
C CYS A 73 -1.37 5.93 4.59
N LYS A 74 -1.20 5.54 5.86
CA LYS A 74 -1.67 4.24 6.37
C LYS A 74 -3.16 3.95 6.07
N PRO A 75 -4.12 4.85 6.30
CA PRO A 75 -5.52 4.54 6.04
C PRO A 75 -5.86 4.43 4.57
N CYS A 76 -5.32 5.31 3.70
CA CYS A 76 -5.52 5.17 2.25
C CYS A 76 -4.91 3.89 1.71
N HIS A 77 -3.75 3.47 2.24
CA HIS A 77 -3.13 2.20 1.88
C HIS A 77 -3.99 1.00 2.29
N LEU A 78 -4.55 1.02 3.51
CA LEU A 78 -5.47 0.00 3.99
C LEU A 78 -6.75 -0.07 3.15
N GLU A 79 -7.37 1.09 2.90
CA GLU A 79 -8.56 1.23 2.06
C GLU A 79 -8.33 0.63 0.67
N LYS A 80 -7.20 0.97 0.04
CA LYS A 80 -6.82 0.43 -1.26
C LYS A 80 -6.62 -1.09 -1.21
N ASN A 81 -5.90 -1.61 -0.21
CA ASN A 81 -5.65 -3.05 -0.07
C ASN A 81 -6.97 -3.84 0.06
N LEU A 82 -7.90 -3.34 0.88
CA LEU A 82 -9.21 -3.95 1.04
C LEU A 82 -9.99 -3.92 -0.27
N ARG A 83 -10.03 -2.77 -0.95
CA ARG A 83 -10.69 -2.63 -2.25
C ARG A 83 -10.11 -3.58 -3.30
N ASP A 84 -8.79 -3.71 -3.36
CA ASP A 84 -8.10 -4.58 -4.32
C ASP A 84 -8.43 -6.06 -4.12
N LYS A 85 -8.70 -6.47 -2.87
CA LYS A 85 -9.16 -7.81 -2.49
C LYS A 85 -10.68 -8.01 -2.59
N GLY A 86 -11.44 -6.96 -2.94
CA GLY A 86 -12.91 -7.01 -2.97
C GLY A 86 -13.57 -6.94 -1.59
N HIS A 87 -12.85 -6.52 -0.56
CA HIS A 87 -13.38 -6.28 0.78
C HIS A 87 -13.92 -4.85 0.93
N ARG A 88 -14.91 -4.67 1.80
CA ARG A 88 -15.44 -3.36 2.19
C ARG A 88 -14.89 -2.99 3.57
N ILE A 89 -14.59 -1.71 3.78
CA ILE A 89 -14.26 -1.21 5.12
C ILE A 89 -15.51 -1.32 5.98
N LYS A 90 -15.37 -1.95 7.15
CA LYS A 90 -16.42 -1.94 8.18
C LYS A 90 -16.23 -0.69 9.04
N PRO A 91 -17.29 0.11 9.28
CA PRO A 91 -17.20 1.21 10.22
C PRO A 91 -16.94 0.66 11.62
N THR A 92 -16.09 1.34 12.38
CA THR A 92 -15.88 1.08 13.81
C THR A 92 -16.76 2.06 14.59
N PHE A 93 -17.46 1.57 15.60
CA PHE A 93 -18.34 2.39 16.45
C PHE A 93 -17.66 2.64 17.79
N GLY A 94 -17.78 3.87 18.31
CA GLY A 94 -17.34 4.24 19.65
C GLY A 94 -18.22 3.63 20.75
N VAL A 95 -17.83 3.85 22.01
CA VAL A 95 -18.62 3.41 23.19
C VAL A 95 -20.01 4.06 23.26
N ASP A 96 -20.16 5.19 22.57
CA ASP A 96 -21.37 5.98 22.37
C ASP A 96 -22.23 5.49 21.19
N GLY A 97 -21.75 4.52 20.41
CA GLY A 97 -22.45 3.95 19.26
C GLY A 97 -22.30 4.76 17.96
N TRP A 98 -21.50 5.83 17.95
CA TRP A 98 -21.25 6.64 16.74
C TRP A 98 -20.03 6.14 15.96
N PRO A 99 -20.01 6.24 14.62
CA PRO A 99 -18.84 5.87 13.83
C PRO A 99 -17.62 6.74 14.19
N ILE A 100 -16.46 6.10 14.37
CA ILE A 100 -15.20 6.84 14.55
C ILE A 100 -14.62 7.24 13.19
N GLU A 101 -14.24 8.50 13.04
CA GLU A 101 -13.52 9.02 11.87
C GLU A 101 -12.00 9.02 12.16
N GLU A 102 -11.18 8.36 11.32
CA GLU A 102 -9.69 8.29 11.41
C GLU A 102 -8.94 8.92 10.21
#